data_AF-A0A2H3KP92-F1
#
_entry.id   AF-A0A2H3KP92-F1
#
_cell.length_a   1.000
_cell.length_b   1.000
_cell.length_c   1.000
_cell.angle_alpha   90.00
_cell.angle_beta   90.00
_cell.angle_gamma   90.00
#
_symmetry.space_group_name_H-M   'P 1'
#
loop_
_entity.id
_entity.type
_entity.pdbx_description
1 polymer ?
#
loop_
_entity_poly.entity_id
_entity_poly.type
_entity_poly.pdbx_seq_one_letter_code
_entity_poly.pdbx_strand_id
1 'polypeptide(L)'
;MVIQSTLTPEEFRRYELNRHFRRSLFYFYAFIFAVLTVYALTNPTAPIAIYVVAPVPLLAYSIGGWAAIIRRSNDPDLPVFLPMRYELTTSGVRLNTPKGNSSFTWSDFTAWRKALGVYELTLQNGLRLVFSEAAVPQAQVKTLDDLLKKQIQERA
;
A
#
# COMPACT_ATOMS: atom_id res chain seq x y z
N MET A 1 16.47 -17.58 -3.82
CA MET A 1 16.55 -16.83 -2.55
C MET A 1 15.27 -17.07 -1.77
N VAL A 2 15.35 -17.22 -0.44
CA VAL A 2 14.18 -17.49 0.41
C VAL A 2 14.08 -16.39 1.45
N ILE A 3 12.91 -15.77 1.56
CA ILE A 3 12.59 -14.72 2.55
C ILE A 3 11.41 -15.23 3.36
N GLN A 4 11.59 -15.38 4.67
CA GLN A 4 10.50 -15.68 5.58
C GLN A 4 10.11 -14.39 6.29
N SER A 5 8.90 -13.89 6.03
CA SER A 5 8.46 -12.59 6.50
C SER A 5 7.11 -12.66 7.19
N THR A 6 7.04 -11.97 8.32
CA THR A 6 5.81 -11.59 9.01
C THR A 6 5.79 -10.06 9.06
N LEU A 7 4.70 -9.44 8.62
CA LEU A 7 4.52 -8.01 8.81
C LEU A 7 4.17 -7.74 10.27
N THR A 8 4.78 -6.72 10.85
CA THR A 8 4.33 -6.21 12.15
C THR A 8 3.07 -5.35 11.97
N PRO A 9 2.22 -5.21 13.00
CA PRO A 9 1.08 -4.30 12.97
C PRO A 9 1.45 -2.86 12.62
N GLU A 10 2.62 -2.39 13.07
CA GLU A 10 3.11 -1.05 12.78
C GLU A 10 3.50 -0.87 11.32
N GLU A 11 4.24 -1.82 10.74
CA GLU A 11 4.60 -1.82 9.32
C GLU A 11 3.34 -1.84 8.46
N PHE A 12 2.38 -2.72 8.78
CA PHE A 12 1.10 -2.80 8.08
C PHE A 12 0.33 -1.49 8.15
N ARG A 13 0.24 -0.87 9.34
CA ARG A 13 -0.46 0.40 9.53
C ARG A 13 0.19 1.53 8.74
N ARG A 14 1.52 1.69 8.84
CA ARG A 14 2.26 2.73 8.10
C ARG A 14 2.09 2.54 6.59
N TYR A 15 2.24 1.31 6.13
CA TYR A 15 2.10 0.94 4.72
C TYR A 15 0.68 1.24 4.18
N GLU A 16 -0.36 0.74 4.84
CA GLU A 16 -1.74 0.92 4.38
C GLU A 16 -2.22 2.37 4.51
N LEU A 17 -1.80 3.13 5.54
CA LEU A 17 -2.12 4.55 5.64
C LEU A 17 -1.50 5.35 4.50
N ASN A 18 -0.19 5.18 4.26
CA ASN A 18 0.48 5.84 3.14
C ASN A 18 -0.19 5.47 1.81
N ARG A 19 -0.57 4.20 1.63
CA ARG A 19 -1.31 3.76 0.46
C ARG A 19 -2.68 4.46 0.35
N HIS A 20 -3.43 4.59 1.43
CA HIS A 20 -4.76 5.21 1.46
C HIS A 20 -4.74 6.67 0.99
N PHE A 21 -3.75 7.43 1.47
CA PHE A 21 -3.59 8.84 1.11
C PHE A 21 -2.92 9.06 -0.25
N ARG A 22 -2.26 8.04 -0.82
CA ARG A 22 -1.74 8.07 -2.19
C ARG A 22 -2.76 7.66 -3.26
N ARG A 23 -3.98 7.26 -2.90
CA ARG A 23 -5.01 6.92 -3.90
C ARG A 23 -5.48 8.19 -4.62
N SER A 24 -5.72 8.08 -5.93
CA SER A 24 -6.27 9.16 -6.75
C SER A 24 -7.55 9.76 -6.15
N LEU A 25 -8.36 8.93 -5.50
CA LEU A 25 -9.60 9.34 -4.85
C LEU A 25 -9.38 10.37 -3.72
N PHE A 26 -8.27 10.28 -2.97
CA PHE A 26 -7.90 11.29 -1.97
C PHE A 26 -7.70 12.65 -2.63
N TYR A 27 -6.90 12.69 -3.70
CA TYR A 27 -6.61 13.92 -4.45
C TYR A 27 -7.85 14.49 -5.14
N PHE A 28 -8.76 13.63 -5.61
CA PHE A 28 -10.04 14.06 -6.15
C PHE A 28 -10.88 14.81 -5.11
N TYR A 29 -11.02 14.26 -3.90
CA TYR A 29 -11.74 14.95 -2.82
C TYR A 29 -11.03 16.21 -2.35
N ALA A 30 -9.69 16.20 -2.28
CA ALA A 30 -8.90 17.38 -1.94
C ALA A 30 -9.07 18.49 -2.97
N PHE A 31 -9.13 18.13 -4.26
CA PHE A 31 -9.35 19.07 -5.36
C PHE A 31 -10.76 19.69 -5.27
N ILE A 32 -11.81 18.89 -5.10
CA ILE A 32 -13.18 19.41 -4.94
C ILE A 32 -13.26 20.34 -3.74
N PHE A 33 -12.68 19.95 -2.60
CA PHE A 33 -12.64 20.80 -1.42
C PHE A 33 -11.95 22.14 -1.69
N ALA A 34 -10.80 22.12 -2.37
CA ALA A 34 -10.08 23.33 -2.73
C ALA A 34 -10.90 24.25 -3.64
N VAL A 35 -11.53 23.69 -4.69
CA VAL A 35 -12.37 24.45 -5.63
C VAL A 35 -13.56 25.10 -4.92
N LEU A 36 -14.27 24.34 -4.07
CA LEU A 36 -15.41 24.88 -3.32
C LEU A 36 -15.00 25.95 -2.31
N THR A 37 -13.85 25.77 -1.66
CA THR A 37 -13.30 26.75 -0.72
C THR A 37 -12.93 28.06 -1.44
N VAL A 38 -12.25 27.96 -2.58
CA VAL A 38 -11.90 29.13 -3.40
C VAL A 38 -13.16 29.84 -3.90
N TYR A 39 -14.15 29.09 -4.38
CA TYR A 39 -15.44 29.66 -4.79
C TYR A 39 -16.11 30.43 -3.65
N ALA A 40 -16.21 29.84 -2.46
CA ALA A 40 -16.86 30.48 -1.32
C ALA A 40 -16.12 31.73 -0.83
N LEU A 41 -14.79 31.76 -0.93
CA LEU A 41 -13.97 32.91 -0.53
C LEU A 41 -14.06 34.07 -1.53
N THR A 42 -14.25 33.76 -2.82
CA THR A 42 -14.26 34.76 -3.90
C THR A 42 -15.67 35.29 -4.22
N ASN A 43 -16.73 34.65 -3.70
CA ASN A 43 -18.11 35.03 -3.95
C ASN A 43 -18.78 35.52 -2.64
N PRO A 44 -19.01 36.83 -2.47
CA PRO A 44 -19.59 37.39 -1.24
C PRO A 44 -21.00 36.88 -0.91
N THR A 45 -21.73 36.38 -1.91
CA THR A 45 -23.09 35.84 -1.76
C THR A 45 -23.12 34.33 -1.55
N ALA A 46 -21.97 33.67 -1.46
CA ALA A 46 -21.89 32.22 -1.28
C ALA A 46 -22.51 31.82 0.07
N PRO A 47 -23.41 30.82 0.11
CA PRO A 47 -23.96 30.32 1.35
C PRO A 47 -22.87 29.82 2.29
N ILE A 48 -22.95 30.19 3.58
CA ILE A 48 -21.98 29.75 4.60
C ILE A 48 -21.91 28.23 4.72
N ALA A 49 -22.99 27.53 4.36
CA ALA A 49 -23.07 26.08 4.33
C ALA A 49 -21.99 25.43 3.45
N ILE A 50 -21.46 26.13 2.43
CA ILE A 50 -20.39 25.60 1.58
C ILE A 50 -19.13 25.33 2.41
N TYR A 51 -18.78 26.19 3.37
CA TYR A 51 -17.62 25.98 4.24
C TYR A 51 -17.76 24.76 5.15
N VAL A 52 -18.99 24.39 5.49
CA VAL A 52 -19.28 23.21 6.32
C VAL A 52 -19.31 21.94 5.49
N VAL A 53 -19.93 21.98 4.31
CA VAL A 53 -20.16 20.79 3.47
C VAL A 53 -18.94 20.43 2.62
N ALA A 54 -18.20 21.42 2.12
CA ALA A 54 -17.02 21.19 1.27
C ALA A 54 -15.97 20.25 1.88
N PRO A 55 -15.60 20.33 3.17
CA PRO A 55 -14.62 19.42 3.74
C PRO A 55 -15.18 18.02 4.02
N VAL A 56 -16.51 17.82 4.05
CA VAL A 56 -17.14 16.56 4.51
C VAL A 56 -16.64 15.33 3.72
N PRO A 57 -16.61 15.31 2.37
CA PRO A 57 -16.14 14.13 1.64
C PRO A 57 -14.67 13.80 1.93
N LEU A 58 -13.81 14.82 1.99
CA LEU A 58 -12.39 14.66 2.27
C LEU A 58 -12.16 14.13 3.69
N LEU A 59 -12.85 14.69 4.68
CA LEU A 59 -12.76 14.27 6.07
C LEU A 59 -13.33 12.86 6.27
N ALA A 60 -14.51 12.56 5.70
CA ALA A 60 -15.11 11.24 5.77
C ALA A 60 -14.18 10.18 5.17
N TYR A 61 -13.58 10.46 4.00
CA TYR A 61 -12.61 9.56 3.38
C TYR A 61 -11.35 9.38 4.25
N SER A 62 -10.81 10.47 4.78
CA SER A 62 -9.58 10.45 5.57
C SER A 62 -9.76 9.73 6.91
N ILE A 63 -10.76 10.14 7.69
CA ILE A 63 -11.05 9.58 9.01
C ILE A 63 -11.56 8.14 8.89
N GLY A 64 -12.47 7.88 7.95
CA GLY A 64 -13.03 6.54 7.74
C GLY A 64 -11.96 5.53 7.34
N GLY A 65 -11.07 5.88 6.42
CA GLY A 65 -9.95 5.03 6.03
C GLY A 65 -8.94 4.83 7.15
N TRP A 66 -8.58 5.91 7.86
CA TRP A 66 -7.68 5.85 9.01
C TRP A 66 -8.21 4.92 10.12
N ALA A 67 -9.48 5.09 10.51
CA ALA A 67 -10.13 4.26 11.52
C ALA A 67 -10.24 2.79 11.07
N ALA A 68 -10.60 2.54 9.82
CA ALA A 68 -10.69 1.18 9.28
C ALA A 68 -9.32 0.47 9.26
N ILE A 69 -8.25 1.18 8.88
CA ILE A 69 -6.88 0.64 8.86
C ILE A 69 -6.39 0.37 10.27
N ILE A 70 -6.62 1.28 11.23
CA ILE A 70 -6.26 1.05 12.63
C ILE A 70 -6.99 -0.17 13.17
N ARG A 71 -8.31 -0.26 12.96
CA ARG A 71 -9.11 -1.39 13.42
C ARG A 71 -8.59 -2.71 12.85
N ARG A 72 -8.29 -2.75 11.55
CA ARG A 72 -7.70 -3.93 10.91
C ARG A 72 -6.30 -4.21 11.44
N SER A 73 -5.45 -3.22 11.67
CA SER A 73 -4.09 -3.46 12.18
C SER A 73 -4.05 -4.15 13.54
N ASN A 74 -5.14 -4.09 14.31
CA ASN A 74 -5.27 -4.74 15.60
C ASN A 74 -5.91 -6.14 15.52
N ASP A 75 -6.31 -6.60 14.34
CA ASP A 75 -6.90 -7.93 14.12
C ASP A 75 -5.78 -8.96 13.88
N PRO A 76 -5.49 -9.84 14.85
CA PRO A 76 -4.36 -10.77 14.77
C PRO A 76 -4.57 -11.88 13.71
N ASP A 77 -5.80 -12.12 13.28
CA ASP A 77 -6.14 -13.22 12.36
C ASP A 77 -5.98 -12.84 10.88
N LEU A 78 -5.56 -11.60 10.63
CA LEU A 78 -5.26 -11.12 9.29
C LEU A 78 -4.16 -11.97 8.63
N PRO A 79 -4.40 -12.50 7.42
CA PRO A 79 -3.42 -13.37 6.74
C PRO A 79 -2.04 -12.74 6.53
N VAL A 80 -1.96 -11.41 6.50
CA VAL A 80 -0.70 -10.67 6.35
C VAL A 80 0.23 -10.77 7.56
N PHE A 81 -0.31 -11.14 8.73
CA PHE A 81 0.44 -11.35 9.97
C PHE A 81 0.91 -12.80 10.13
N LEU A 82 0.41 -13.72 9.30
CA LEU A 82 0.88 -15.09 9.30
C LEU A 82 2.28 -15.17 8.65
N PRO A 83 3.13 -16.12 9.09
CA PRO A 83 4.44 -16.30 8.49
C PRO A 83 4.29 -16.70 7.02
N MET A 84 4.74 -15.82 6.13
CA MET A 84 4.76 -16.04 4.69
C MET A 84 6.18 -16.33 4.25
N ARG A 85 6.37 -17.42 3.51
CA ARG A 85 7.66 -17.79 2.92
C ARG A 85 7.63 -17.47 1.43
N TYR A 86 8.50 -16.55 1.04
CA TYR A 86 8.70 -16.12 -0.34
C TYR A 86 9.95 -16.78 -0.89
N GLU A 87 9.81 -17.59 -1.94
CA GLU A 87 10.94 -18.18 -2.65
C GLU A 87 11.07 -17.50 -4.01
N LEU A 88 12.09 -16.65 -4.14
CA LEU A 88 12.43 -15.97 -5.38
C LEU A 88 13.37 -16.87 -6.18
N THR A 89 12.91 -17.28 -7.35
CA THR A 89 13.58 -18.17 -8.28
C THR A 89 13.82 -17.46 -9.61
N THR A 90 14.59 -18.06 -10.50
CA THR A 90 14.77 -17.53 -11.87
C THR A 90 13.46 -17.52 -12.65
N SER A 91 12.54 -18.45 -12.38
CA SER A 91 11.23 -18.55 -13.02
C SER A 91 10.15 -17.62 -12.45
N GLY A 92 10.34 -17.12 -11.21
CA GLY A 92 9.32 -16.30 -10.55
C GLY A 92 9.35 -16.38 -9.03
N VAL A 93 8.22 -16.08 -8.40
CA VAL A 93 8.04 -16.03 -6.95
C VAL A 93 7.07 -17.12 -6.51
N ARG A 94 7.51 -17.99 -5.60
CA ARG A 94 6.62 -18.92 -4.91
C ARG A 94 6.30 -18.38 -3.53
N LEU A 95 5.02 -18.31 -3.23
CA LEU A 95 4.50 -17.93 -1.93
C LEU A 95 3.98 -19.17 -1.23
N ASN A 96 4.52 -19.48 -0.07
CA ASN A 96 4.04 -20.54 0.79
C ASN A 96 3.46 -19.91 2.06
N THR A 97 2.21 -20.21 2.32
CA THR A 97 1.46 -19.74 3.49
C THR A 97 0.88 -20.95 4.23
N PRO A 98 0.56 -20.82 5.53
CA PRO A 98 -0.16 -21.87 6.26
C PRO A 98 -1.51 -22.25 5.61
N LYS A 99 -2.08 -21.37 4.77
CA LYS A 99 -3.36 -21.57 4.09
C LYS A 99 -3.22 -22.12 2.67
N GLY A 100 -2.00 -22.28 2.16
CA GLY A 100 -1.75 -22.84 0.82
C GLY A 100 -0.53 -22.25 0.12
N ASN A 101 -0.24 -22.82 -1.07
CA ASN A 101 0.88 -22.44 -1.92
C ASN A 101 0.39 -21.71 -3.17
N SER A 102 1.10 -20.66 -3.57
CA SER A 102 0.85 -19.92 -4.80
C SER A 102 2.17 -19.73 -5.55
N SER A 103 2.12 -19.76 -6.88
CA SER A 103 3.29 -19.53 -7.73
C SER A 103 2.96 -18.44 -8.74
N PHE A 104 3.85 -17.47 -8.84
CA PHE A 104 3.75 -16.34 -9.77
C PHE A 104 4.99 -16.33 -10.64
N THR A 105 4.80 -16.15 -11.94
CA THR A 105 5.87 -15.89 -12.89
C THR A 105 6.28 -14.42 -12.85
N TRP A 106 7.47 -14.09 -13.33
CA TRP A 106 7.90 -12.68 -13.38
C TRP A 106 6.98 -11.80 -14.24
N SER A 107 6.40 -12.37 -15.30
CA SER A 107 5.41 -11.70 -16.14
C SER A 107 4.14 -11.30 -15.40
N ASP A 108 3.79 -11.97 -14.29
CA ASP A 108 2.60 -11.64 -13.51
C ASP A 108 2.76 -10.33 -12.73
N PHE A 109 3.98 -9.79 -12.63
CA PHE A 109 4.28 -8.57 -11.89
C PHE A 109 4.40 -7.37 -12.83
N THR A 110 3.75 -6.27 -12.46
CA THR A 110 3.80 -5.01 -13.22
C THR A 110 4.78 -4.01 -12.63
N ALA A 111 4.98 -4.07 -11.32
CA ALA A 111 5.69 -3.04 -10.59
C ALA A 111 6.22 -3.58 -9.27
N TRP A 112 7.35 -3.05 -8.83
CA TRP A 112 7.81 -3.22 -7.45
C TRP A 112 8.22 -1.88 -6.86
N ARG A 113 8.19 -1.79 -5.53
CA ARG A 113 8.74 -0.65 -4.80
C ARG A 113 9.16 -1.03 -3.39
N LYS A 114 10.06 -0.22 -2.85
CA LYS A 114 10.48 -0.26 -1.45
C LYS A 114 9.96 1.00 -0.75
N ALA A 115 9.12 0.84 0.27
CA ALA A 115 8.54 1.99 0.97
C ALA A 115 8.22 1.64 2.42
N LEU A 116 8.57 2.53 3.36
CA LEU A 116 8.19 2.42 4.78
C LEU A 116 8.60 1.09 5.44
N GLY A 117 9.79 0.58 5.10
CA GLY A 117 10.32 -0.66 5.66
C GLY A 117 9.70 -1.93 5.10
N VAL A 118 8.96 -1.85 3.98
CA VAL A 118 8.41 -3.02 3.29
C VAL A 118 8.74 -3.01 1.79
N TYR A 119 8.87 -4.20 1.23
CA TYR A 119 8.85 -4.43 -0.21
C TYR A 119 7.42 -4.71 -0.66
N GLU A 120 6.99 -4.05 -1.73
CA GLU A 120 5.71 -4.28 -2.38
C GLU A 120 5.93 -4.74 -3.82
N LEU A 121 5.40 -5.90 -4.16
CA LEU A 121 5.31 -6.42 -5.52
C LEU A 121 3.86 -6.33 -5.98
N THR A 122 3.59 -5.60 -7.07
CA THR A 122 2.26 -5.44 -7.65
C THR A 122 2.06 -6.43 -8.79
N LEU A 123 0.97 -7.19 -8.72
CA LEU A 123 0.54 -8.14 -9.75
C LEU A 123 -0.33 -7.43 -10.79
N GLN A 124 -0.43 -8.01 -11.99
CA GLN A 124 -1.25 -7.50 -13.10
C GLN A 124 -2.74 -7.34 -12.74
N ASN A 125 -3.27 -8.23 -11.88
CA ASN A 125 -4.65 -8.17 -11.40
C ASN A 125 -4.88 -7.12 -10.29
N GLY A 126 -3.85 -6.33 -9.94
CA GLY A 126 -3.91 -5.31 -8.89
C GLY A 126 -3.73 -5.83 -7.47
N LEU A 127 -3.58 -7.15 -7.28
CA LEU A 127 -3.15 -7.73 -6.01
C LEU A 127 -1.70 -7.35 -5.71
N ARG A 128 -1.32 -7.41 -4.43
CA ARG A 128 0.00 -7.00 -3.97
C ARG A 128 0.55 -8.02 -3.00
N LEU A 129 1.81 -8.37 -3.20
CA LEU A 129 2.59 -9.14 -2.25
C LEU A 129 3.45 -8.17 -1.46
N VAL A 130 3.39 -8.25 -0.14
CA VAL A 130 4.11 -7.34 0.74
C VAL A 130 4.89 -8.15 1.77
N PHE A 131 6.17 -7.83 1.91
CA PHE A 131 7.03 -8.44 2.92
C PHE A 131 7.92 -7.38 3.57
N SER A 132 8.23 -7.58 4.85
CA SER A 132 9.09 -6.68 5.63
C SER A 132 10.51 -6.66 5.05
N GLU A 133 11.11 -5.47 5.00
CA GLU A 133 12.52 -5.29 4.68
C GLU A 133 13.42 -5.91 5.75
N ALA A 134 13.01 -5.88 7.02
CA ALA A 134 13.76 -6.47 8.12
C ALA A 134 13.87 -8.00 8.01
N ALA A 135 12.98 -8.64 7.25
CA ALA A 135 13.04 -10.06 6.96
C ALA A 135 14.10 -10.43 5.90
N VAL A 136 14.68 -9.44 5.21
CA VAL A 136 15.71 -9.66 4.19
C VAL A 136 17.10 -9.53 4.85
N PRO A 137 17.94 -10.57 4.80
CA PRO A 137 19.31 -10.47 5.30
C PRO A 137 20.06 -9.32 4.62
N GLN A 138 20.77 -8.48 5.38
CA GLN A 138 21.42 -7.27 4.87
C GLN A 138 22.35 -7.54 3.68
N ALA A 139 23.06 -8.67 3.69
CA ALA A 139 23.93 -9.12 2.60
C ALA A 139 23.16 -9.44 1.29
N GLN A 140 21.87 -9.78 1.39
CA GLN A 140 21.01 -10.14 0.27
C GLN A 140 20.20 -8.95 -0.28
N VAL A 141 20.12 -7.83 0.44
CA VAL A 141 19.33 -6.65 0.05
C VAL A 141 19.70 -6.16 -1.35
N LYS A 142 20.99 -5.94 -1.61
CA LYS A 142 21.44 -5.49 -2.95
C LYS A 142 21.11 -6.51 -4.03
N THR A 143 21.29 -7.80 -3.74
CA THR A 143 20.98 -8.88 -4.69
C THR A 143 19.48 -8.95 -4.99
N LEU A 144 18.63 -8.72 -3.99
CA LEU A 144 17.19 -8.62 -4.15
C LEU A 144 16.82 -7.42 -5.03
N ASP A 145 17.33 -6.23 -4.71
CA ASP A 145 17.03 -5.01 -5.46
C ASP A 145 17.44 -5.15 -6.92
N ASP A 146 18.65 -5.68 -7.19
CA ASP A 146 19.14 -5.90 -8.56
C ASP A 146 18.28 -6.94 -9.30
N LEU A 147 17.84 -8.00 -8.62
CA LEU A 147 16.95 -9.00 -9.19
C LEU A 147 15.57 -8.41 -9.49
N LEU A 148 15.00 -7.62 -8.59
CA LEU A 148 13.70 -6.97 -8.80
C LEU A 148 13.78 -5.96 -9.94
N LYS A 149 14.82 -5.12 -10.01
CA LYS A 149 15.05 -4.18 -11.12
C LYS A 149 15.18 -4.89 -12.46
N LYS A 150 15.84 -6.05 -12.48
CA LYS A 150 16.04 -6.83 -13.70
C LYS A 150 14.74 -7.47 -14.19
N GLN A 151 13.89 -7.94 -13.27
CA GLN A 151 12.69 -8.72 -13.61
C GLN A 151 11.42 -7.88 -13.69
N ILE A 152 11.35 -6.75 -12.98
CA ILE A 152 10.15 -5.94 -12.79
C ILE A 152 10.54 -4.46 -12.86
N GLN A 153 9.75 -3.64 -13.56
CA GLN A 153 9.98 -2.19 -13.55
C GLN A 153 9.73 -1.61 -12.16
N GLU A 154 10.63 -0.75 -11.70
CA GLU A 154 10.45 -0.02 -10.45
C GLU A 154 9.33 1.00 -10.61
N ARG A 155 8.41 1.05 -9.64
CA ARG A 155 7.32 2.03 -9.64
C ARG A 155 7.83 3.36 -9.07
N ALA A 156 7.75 4.41 -9.88
CA ALA A 156 7.97 5.79 -9.46
C ALA A 156 7.03 6.23 -8.33
#